data_AF-A0A971RJL3-F1
#
_entry.id   AF-A0A971RJL3-F1
#
_cell.length_a   1.000
_cell.length_b   1.000
_cell.length_c   1.000
_cell.angle_alpha   90.00
_cell.angle_beta   90.00
_cell.angle_gamma   90.00
#
_symmetry.space_group_name_H-M   'P 1'
#
loop_
_entity.id
_entity.type
_entity.pdbx_description
1 polymer ?
#
loop_
_entity_poly.entity_id
_entity_poly.type
_entity_poly.pdbx_seq_one_letter_code
_entity_poly.pdbx_strand_id
1 'polypeptide(L)'
;MSQQKYHFDTLAIHAGQQADPATGACAVPIYQTSSYVFRDADHAAALFDLSEPGNIYTRIGNPTTDVFERRMAALEGGIGALATASGQAAIVLAITNIATAGEEIVASASLYGGTYSLFNAT
;
A
#
# COMPACT_ATOMS: atom_id res chain seq x y z
N MET A 1 0.06 21.48 17.92
CA MET A 1 0.57 20.32 18.68
C MET A 1 1.79 19.82 17.95
N SER A 2 2.96 19.76 18.58
CA SER A 2 4.13 19.10 17.98
C SER A 2 3.78 17.61 17.80
N GLN A 3 3.86 17.10 16.57
CA GLN A 3 3.75 15.65 16.35
C GLN A 3 4.92 15.00 17.11
N GLN A 4 4.62 14.14 18.08
CA GLN A 4 5.67 13.34 18.71
C GLN A 4 6.30 12.44 17.66
N LYS A 5 7.58 12.67 17.38
CA LYS A 5 8.36 11.81 16.49
C LYS A 5 8.85 10.61 17.29
N TYR A 6 8.18 9.47 17.12
CA TYR A 6 8.62 8.20 17.69
C TYR A 6 9.91 7.70 17.02
N HIS A 7 10.68 6.86 17.72
CA HIS A 7 11.88 6.22 17.18
C HIS A 7 11.52 5.12 16.17
N PHE A 8 12.47 4.74 15.31
CA PHE A 8 12.29 3.69 14.29
C PHE A 8 11.74 2.39 14.88
N ASP A 9 12.31 1.89 15.97
CA ASP A 9 11.89 0.62 16.58
C ASP A 9 10.45 0.68 17.13
N THR A 10 10.04 1.84 17.64
CA THR A 10 8.66 2.07 18.07
C THR A 10 7.71 2.06 16.87
N LEU A 11 8.08 2.72 15.77
CA LEU A 11 7.29 2.73 14.55
C LEU A 11 7.20 1.33 13.92
N ALA A 12 8.29 0.57 13.93
CA ALA A 12 8.36 -0.77 13.34
C ALA A 12 7.38 -1.73 14.01
N ILE A 13 7.06 -1.51 15.29
CA ILE A 13 6.10 -2.31 16.03
C ILE A 13 4.68 -1.71 15.95
N HIS A 14 4.54 -0.38 16.09
CA HIS A 14 3.23 0.24 16.38
C HIS A 14 2.63 1.06 15.24
N ALA A 15 3.42 1.50 14.24
CA ALA A 15 2.88 2.33 13.19
C ALA A 15 1.83 1.57 12.36
N GLY A 16 0.79 2.29 11.93
CA GLY A 16 -0.29 1.78 11.09
C GLY A 16 -1.36 0.96 11.81
N GLN A 17 -1.14 0.50 13.04
CA GLN A 17 -2.08 -0.36 13.75
C GLN A 17 -2.68 0.30 15.00
N GLN A 18 -3.91 -0.09 15.31
CA GLN A 18 -4.59 0.18 16.58
C GLN A 18 -5.24 -1.13 17.04
N ALA A 19 -5.59 -1.23 18.32
CA ALA A 19 -6.34 -2.39 18.81
C ALA A 19 -7.66 -2.52 18.04
N ASP A 20 -8.04 -3.76 17.70
CA ASP A 20 -9.27 -4.04 16.97
C ASP A 20 -10.48 -3.48 17.74
N PRO A 21 -11.28 -2.57 17.17
CA PRO A 21 -12.40 -1.96 17.89
C PRO A 21 -13.53 -2.95 18.20
N ALA A 22 -13.63 -4.07 17.48
CA ALA A 22 -14.68 -5.06 17.70
C ALA A 22 -14.40 -5.96 18.92
N THR A 23 -13.14 -6.32 19.15
CA THR A 23 -12.76 -7.32 20.17
C THR A 23 -11.71 -6.85 21.18
N GLY A 24 -11.03 -5.74 20.91
CA GLY A 24 -9.89 -5.25 21.68
C GLY A 24 -8.57 -5.98 21.39
N ALA A 25 -8.52 -6.84 20.37
CA ALA A 25 -7.30 -7.57 20.02
C ALA A 25 -6.14 -6.62 19.66
N CYS A 26 -4.99 -6.80 20.30
CA CYS A 26 -3.78 -6.03 20.01
C CYS A 26 -3.15 -6.43 18.66
N ALA A 27 -3.21 -7.71 18.31
CA ALA A 27 -2.72 -8.20 17.03
C ALA A 27 -3.70 -7.83 15.92
N VAL A 28 -3.16 -7.42 14.76
CA VAL A 28 -3.97 -7.10 13.58
C VAL A 28 -4.71 -8.36 13.12
N PRO A 29 -6.05 -8.34 13.03
CA PRO A 29 -6.79 -9.45 12.45
C PRO A 29 -6.40 -9.72 11.00
N ILE A 30 -6.44 -10.98 10.58
CA ILE A 30 -6.16 -11.37 9.19
C ILE A 30 -7.46 -11.28 8.40
N TYR A 31 -7.59 -10.24 7.57
CA TYR A 31 -8.73 -10.02 6.68
C TYR A 31 -8.57 -10.84 5.40
N GLN A 32 -8.64 -12.18 5.51
CA GLN A 32 -8.50 -13.11 4.39
C GLN A 32 -9.81 -13.22 3.59
N THR A 33 -10.20 -12.12 2.96
CA THR A 33 -11.39 -12.01 2.10
C THR A 33 -11.03 -11.40 0.75
N SER A 34 -11.82 -11.68 -0.29
CA SER A 34 -11.73 -11.01 -1.58
C SER A 34 -12.55 -9.72 -1.63
N SER A 35 -13.74 -9.71 -1.02
CA SER A 35 -14.76 -8.65 -1.15
C SER A 35 -15.33 -8.22 0.20
N TYR A 36 -15.93 -7.02 0.22
CA TYR A 36 -16.56 -6.42 1.40
C TYR A 36 -18.05 -6.16 1.15
N VAL A 37 -18.85 -6.27 2.21
CA VAL A 37 -20.31 -6.02 2.14
C VAL A 37 -20.59 -4.53 2.25
N PHE A 38 -21.49 -4.02 1.42
CA PHE A 38 -21.99 -2.65 1.52
C PHE A 38 -23.21 -2.58 2.47
N ARG A 39 -23.37 -1.46 3.16
CA ARG A 39 -24.56 -1.18 3.99
C ARG A 39 -25.82 -1.12 3.12
N ASP A 40 -25.73 -0.44 1.99
CA ASP A 40 -26.78 -0.24 0.98
C ASP A 40 -26.16 0.21 -0.36
N ALA A 41 -27.00 0.52 -1.34
CA ALA A 41 -26.58 0.96 -2.68
C ALA A 41 -25.94 2.35 -2.69
N ASP A 42 -26.39 3.26 -1.82
CA ASP A 42 -25.86 4.62 -1.73
C ASP A 42 -24.44 4.61 -1.15
N HIS A 43 -24.20 3.78 -0.12
CA HIS A 43 -22.86 3.52 0.40
C HIS A 43 -21.93 2.93 -0.67
N ALA A 44 -22.42 1.99 -1.49
CA ALA A 44 -21.62 1.46 -2.59
C ALA A 44 -21.21 2.56 -3.58
N ALA A 45 -22.15 3.42 -3.99
CA ALA A 45 -21.86 4.54 -4.87
C ALA A 45 -20.82 5.50 -4.26
N ALA A 46 -20.96 5.82 -2.98
CA ALA A 46 -20.05 6.71 -2.25
C ALA A 46 -18.60 6.14 -2.12
N LEU A 47 -18.45 4.81 -2.03
CA LEU A 47 -17.13 4.20 -2.03
C LEU A 47 -16.48 4.24 -3.43
N PHE A 48 -17.25 4.04 -4.50
CA PHE A 48 -16.73 4.00 -5.87
C PHE A 48 -16.43 5.40 -6.44
N ASP A 49 -17.14 6.45 -6.00
CA ASP A 49 -16.85 7.84 -6.37
C ASP A 49 -15.83 8.52 -5.44
N LEU A 50 -15.33 7.80 -4.44
CA LEU A 50 -14.34 8.24 -3.44
C LEU A 50 -14.84 9.34 -2.50
N SER A 51 -16.14 9.54 -2.38
CA SER A 51 -16.73 10.48 -1.40
C SER A 51 -16.76 9.91 0.03
N GLU A 52 -16.77 8.59 0.19
CA GLU A 52 -16.57 7.90 1.47
C GLU A 52 -15.34 6.97 1.39
N PRO A 53 -14.43 6.97 2.40
CA PRO A 53 -13.36 6.00 2.47
C PRO A 53 -13.88 4.64 2.92
N GLY A 54 -13.42 3.57 2.28
CA GLY A 54 -13.77 2.21 2.70
C GLY A 54 -13.18 1.15 1.80
N ASN A 55 -13.44 -0.11 2.16
CA ASN A 55 -12.96 -1.26 1.40
C ASN A 55 -14.05 -1.75 0.44
N ILE A 56 -13.64 -2.04 -0.80
CA ILE A 56 -14.52 -2.54 -1.87
C ILE A 56 -14.10 -3.97 -2.23
N TYR A 57 -12.82 -4.14 -2.59
CA TYR A 57 -12.26 -5.40 -3.07
C TYR A 57 -10.75 -5.46 -2.78
N THR A 58 -10.26 -6.61 -2.31
CA THR A 58 -8.88 -6.78 -1.80
C THR A 58 -7.78 -6.48 -2.84
N ARG A 59 -8.05 -6.59 -4.13
CA ARG A 59 -7.10 -6.15 -5.17
C ARG A 59 -6.79 -4.65 -5.13
N ILE A 60 -7.71 -3.84 -4.60
CA ILE A 60 -7.58 -2.38 -4.49
C ILE A 60 -7.14 -1.98 -3.08
N GLY A 61 -7.67 -2.64 -2.05
CA GLY A 61 -7.32 -2.35 -0.65
C GLY A 61 -7.82 -3.43 0.31
N ASN A 62 -7.05 -3.67 1.38
CA ASN A 62 -7.32 -4.67 2.40
C ASN A 62 -6.81 -4.16 3.76
N PRO A 63 -7.59 -4.24 4.87
CA PRO A 63 -7.17 -3.71 6.16
C PRO A 63 -5.87 -4.30 6.71
N THR A 64 -5.60 -5.59 6.51
CA THR A 64 -4.33 -6.20 6.94
C THR A 64 -3.16 -5.60 6.14
N THR A 65 -3.34 -5.41 4.84
CA THR A 65 -2.33 -4.81 3.95
C THR A 65 -2.12 -3.32 4.22
N ASP A 66 -3.19 -2.56 4.48
CA ASP A 66 -3.14 -1.12 4.78
C ASP A 66 -2.31 -0.83 6.04
N VAL A 67 -2.36 -1.69 7.07
CA VAL A 67 -1.47 -1.57 8.23
C VAL A 67 0.00 -1.67 7.82
N PHE A 68 0.35 -2.63 6.95
CA PHE A 68 1.71 -2.78 6.43
C PHE A 68 2.13 -1.56 5.60
N GLU A 69 1.27 -1.07 4.72
CA GLU A 69 1.53 0.10 3.87
C GLU A 69 1.77 1.36 4.72
N ARG A 70 0.90 1.64 5.69
CA ARG A 70 1.07 2.77 6.61
C ARG A 70 2.35 2.66 7.44
N ARG A 71 2.72 1.44 7.85
CA ARG A 71 3.95 1.20 8.59
C ARG A 71 5.17 1.47 7.73
N MET A 72 5.22 0.97 6.51
CA MET A 72 6.32 1.23 5.58
C MET A 72 6.44 2.72 5.26
N ALA A 73 5.32 3.40 5.03
CA ALA A 73 5.30 4.86 4.82
C ALA A 73 5.89 5.62 6.03
N ALA A 74 5.51 5.23 7.25
CA ALA A 74 6.03 5.84 8.47
C ALA A 74 7.53 5.59 8.69
N LEU A 75 8.03 4.40 8.35
CA LEU A 75 9.44 4.03 8.49
C LEU A 75 10.34 4.74 7.47
N GLU A 76 9.88 4.85 6.22
CA GLU A 76 10.63 5.49 5.13
C GLU A 76 10.42 7.02 5.08
N GLY A 77 9.47 7.56 5.85
CA GLY A 77 9.11 8.98 5.84
C GLY A 77 8.35 9.42 4.59
N GLY A 78 7.70 8.48 3.88
CA GLY A 78 6.86 8.75 2.71
C GLY A 78 5.43 9.16 3.10
N ILE A 79 4.71 9.77 2.15
CA ILE A 79 3.29 10.14 2.33
C ILE A 79 2.33 8.95 2.20
N GLY A 80 2.82 7.82 1.69
CA GLY A 80 2.07 6.58 1.45
C GLY A 80 3.00 5.48 0.97
N ALA A 81 2.51 4.24 0.96
CA ALA A 81 3.18 3.07 0.39
C ALA A 81 2.14 2.15 -0.24
N LEU A 82 2.57 1.23 -1.10
CA LEU A 82 1.72 0.25 -1.76
C LEU A 82 2.36 -1.13 -1.67
N ALA A 83 1.66 -2.09 -1.09
CA ALA A 83 2.08 -3.48 -1.06
C ALA A 83 1.79 -4.14 -2.41
N THR A 84 2.71 -4.97 -2.88
CA THR A 84 2.56 -5.69 -4.14
C THR A 84 2.93 -7.16 -3.96
N ALA A 85 2.54 -7.98 -4.92
CA ALA A 85 2.79 -9.43 -4.85
C ALA A 85 4.29 -9.78 -4.97
N SER A 86 5.14 -8.89 -5.50
CA SER A 86 6.58 -9.10 -5.62
C SER A 86 7.34 -7.78 -5.80
N GLY A 87 8.65 -7.79 -5.54
CA GLY A 87 9.50 -6.61 -5.81
C GLY A 87 9.52 -6.19 -7.29
N GLN A 88 9.41 -7.14 -8.22
CA GLN A 88 9.30 -6.81 -9.65
C GLN A 88 7.97 -6.12 -9.98
N ALA A 89 6.85 -6.56 -9.37
CA ALA A 89 5.57 -5.87 -9.53
C ALA A 89 5.61 -4.44 -8.99
N ALA A 90 6.28 -4.20 -7.85
CA ALA A 90 6.49 -2.85 -7.33
C ALA A 90 7.24 -1.96 -8.33
N ILE A 91 8.32 -2.46 -8.94
CA ILE A 91 9.11 -1.71 -9.93
C ILE A 91 8.27 -1.43 -11.18
N VAL A 92 7.58 -2.43 -11.73
CA VAL A 92 6.73 -2.27 -12.91
C VAL A 92 5.64 -1.23 -12.66
N LEU A 93 4.92 -1.33 -11.55
CA LEU A 93 3.85 -0.37 -11.22
C LEU A 93 4.39 1.04 -11.00
N ALA A 94 5.54 1.19 -10.32
CA ALA A 94 6.14 2.50 -10.11
C ALA A 94 6.52 3.19 -11.44
N ILE A 95 7.11 2.43 -12.37
CA ILE A 95 7.59 2.96 -13.66
C ILE A 95 6.44 3.22 -14.63
N THR A 96 5.54 2.24 -14.83
CA THR A 96 4.43 2.37 -15.79
C THR A 96 3.39 3.41 -15.37
N ASN A 97 3.38 3.83 -14.11
CA ASN A 97 2.51 4.90 -13.63
C ASN A 97 3.06 6.31 -13.89
N ILE A 98 4.35 6.45 -14.26
CA ILE A 98 5.00 7.74 -14.51
C ILE A 98 5.65 7.87 -15.89
N ALA A 99 5.80 6.76 -16.62
CA ALA A 99 6.44 6.71 -17.93
C ALA A 99 5.56 6.01 -18.97
N THR A 100 5.60 6.51 -20.19
CA THR A 100 4.81 6.08 -21.35
C THR A 100 5.67 5.92 -22.59
N ALA A 101 5.09 5.38 -23.67
CA ALA A 101 5.82 5.14 -24.91
C ALA A 101 6.39 6.45 -25.50
N GLY A 102 7.70 6.45 -25.77
CA GLY A 102 8.43 7.60 -26.29
C GLY A 102 9.20 8.40 -25.24
N GLU A 103 9.04 8.08 -23.96
CA GLU A 103 9.83 8.66 -22.87
C GLU A 103 11.10 7.83 -22.57
N GLU A 104 12.01 8.39 -21.76
CA GLU A 104 13.31 7.79 -21.44
C GLU A 104 13.46 7.54 -19.94
N ILE A 105 14.02 6.38 -19.59
CA ILE A 105 14.36 6.01 -18.21
C ILE A 105 15.89 5.89 -18.12
N VAL A 106 16.52 6.76 -17.33
CA VAL A 106 17.95 6.64 -17.01
C VAL A 106 18.11 5.78 -15.77
N ALA A 107 18.86 4.68 -15.88
CA ALA A 107 19.10 3.75 -14.78
C ALA A 107 20.59 3.47 -14.58
N SER A 108 20.96 3.04 -13.37
CA SER A 108 22.32 2.58 -13.06
C SER A 108 22.73 1.41 -13.96
N ALA A 109 24.02 1.31 -14.29
CA ALA A 109 24.56 0.13 -15.00
C ALA A 109 24.61 -1.13 -14.11
N SER A 110 24.50 -0.97 -12.79
CA SER A 110 24.61 -2.05 -11.80
C SER A 110 23.25 -2.35 -11.16
N LEU A 111 22.32 -2.88 -11.93
CA LEU A 111 20.98 -3.27 -11.45
C LEU A 111 20.92 -4.76 -11.08
N TYR A 112 19.94 -5.10 -10.24
CA TYR A 112 19.52 -6.48 -10.09
C TYR A 112 19.11 -7.08 -11.46
N GLY A 113 19.57 -8.30 -11.76
CA GLY A 113 19.43 -8.89 -13.11
C GLY A 113 17.99 -8.97 -13.64
N GLY A 114 17.01 -9.18 -12.76
CA GLY A 114 15.59 -9.15 -13.13
C GLY A 114 15.12 -7.76 -13.56
N THR A 115 15.58 -6.71 -12.86
CA THR A 115 15.27 -5.31 -13.18
C THR A 115 16.00 -4.85 -14.44
N TYR A 116 17.24 -5.28 -14.64
CA TYR A 116 17.95 -5.06 -15.90
C TYR A 116 17.17 -5.69 -17.07
N SER A 117 16.76 -6.94 -16.92
CA SER A 117 15.98 -7.64 -17.95
C SER A 117 14.64 -6.94 -18.21
N LEU A 118 13.97 -6.46 -17.16
CA LEU A 118 12.74 -5.68 -17.27
C LEU A 118 12.92 -4.42 -18.14
N PHE A 119 13.95 -3.61 -17.87
CA PHE A 119 14.18 -2.37 -18.62
C PHE A 119 14.77 -2.58 -20.01
N ASN A 120 15.44 -3.71 -20.26
CA ASN A 120 16.04 -4.00 -21.55
C ASN A 120 15.10 -4.77 -22.51
N ALA A 121 14.06 -5.42 -21.98
CA ALA A 121 13.11 -6.22 -22.77
C ALA A 121 11.83 -5.47 -23.17
N THR A 122 11.61 -4.26 -22.64
CA THR A 122 10.60 -3.29 -23.08
C THR A 122 11.14 -2.38 -24.15
#